data_AF-A0A419JMP1-F1
#
_entry.id   AF-A0A419JMP1-F1
#
_cell.length_a   1.000
_cell.length_b   1.000
_cell.length_c   1.000
_cell.angle_alpha   90.00
_cell.angle_beta   90.00
_cell.angle_gamma   90.00
#
_symmetry.space_group_name_H-M   'P 1'
#
loop_
_entity.id
_entity.type
_entity.pdbx_description
1 polymer ?
#
loop_
_entity_poly.entity_id
_entity_poly.type
_entity_poly.pdbx_seq_one_letter_code
_entity_poly.pdbx_strand_id
1 'polypeptide(L)' 'LEILSVPPRVADEDACVMEHELHPKTIEQLKNLVNFVKTAPDYPEWLRHFEEFCRTGEHPCRDRDRRKR' A
#
# COMPACT_ATOMS: atom_id res chain seq x y z
N LEU A 1 -0.30 0.32 -8.99
CA LEU A 1 0.50 0.65 -7.80
C LEU A 1 0.00 1.90 -7.05
N GLU A 2 -1.21 2.41 -7.33
CA GLU A 2 -1.81 3.53 -6.61
C GLU A 2 -1.87 3.32 -5.08
N ILE A 3 -2.07 2.07 -4.65
CA ILE A 3 -2.07 1.68 -3.23
C ILE A 3 -0.73 2.02 -2.54
N LEU A 4 0.40 1.96 -3.25
CA LEU A 4 1.72 2.26 -2.67
C LEU A 4 2.08 3.76 -2.74
N SER A 5 1.17 4.61 -3.22
CA SER A 5 1.40 6.06 -3.38
C SER A 5 2.64 6.41 -4.22
N VAL A 6 3.00 5.57 -5.19
CA VAL A 6 4.09 5.84 -6.15
C VAL A 6 3.55 6.44 -7.45
N PRO A 7 4.28 7.36 -8.11
CA PRO A 7 3.84 7.93 -9.39
C PRO A 7 3.66 6.85 -10.47
N PRO A 8 2.66 6.98 -11.37
CA PRO A 8 2.38 5.98 -12.40
C PRO A 8 3.59 5.59 -13.26
N ARG A 9 4.43 6.56 -13.62
CA ARG A 9 5.66 6.30 -14.40
C ARG A 9 6.65 5.39 -13.67
N VAL A 10 6.85 5.62 -12.37
CA VAL A 10 7.75 4.81 -11.55
C VAL A 10 7.14 3.43 -11.32
N ALA A 11 5.83 3.38 -11.12
CA ALA A 11 5.10 2.14 -10.98
C ALA A 11 5.27 1.19 -12.17
N ASP A 12 5.19 1.71 -13.39
CA ASP A 12 5.34 0.88 -14.59
C ASP A 12 6.78 0.36 -14.74
N GLU A 13 7.78 1.18 -14.43
CA GLU A 13 9.19 0.77 -14.43
C GLU A 13 9.46 -0.31 -13.36
N ASP A 14 8.97 -0.10 -12.15
CA ASP A 14 9.12 -1.04 -11.03
C ASP A 14 8.38 -2.36 -11.31
N ALA A 15 7.22 -2.34 -11.97
CA ALA A 15 6.50 -3.57 -12.31
C ALA A 15 7.36 -4.51 -13.17
N CYS A 16 8.05 -3.96 -14.18
CA CYS A 16 8.98 -4.74 -14.99
C CYS A 16 10.13 -5.29 -14.15
N VAL A 17 10.73 -4.49 -13.25
CA VAL A 17 11.83 -4.95 -12.39
C VAL A 17 11.36 -6.05 -11.44
N MET A 18 10.22 -5.84 -10.78
CA MET A 18 9.64 -6.79 -9.83
C MET A 18 9.32 -8.14 -10.48
N GLU A 19 8.87 -8.15 -11.73
CA GLU A 19 8.59 -9.39 -12.46
C GLU A 19 9.83 -10.24 -12.76
N HIS A 20 11.00 -9.60 -12.93
CA HIS A 20 12.25 -10.30 -13.21
C HIS A 20 13.04 -10.67 -11.95
N GLU A 21 12.99 -9.81 -10.92
CA GLU A 21 13.86 -9.94 -9.73
C GLU A 21 13.17 -10.62 -8.54
N LEU A 22 11.84 -10.56 -8.43
CA LEU A 22 11.13 -11.18 -7.31
C LEU A 22 10.74 -12.63 -7.61
N HIS A 23 10.78 -13.44 -6.56
CA HIS A 23 10.27 -14.81 -6.63
C HIS A 23 8.78 -14.81 -7.06
N PRO A 24 8.34 -15.70 -7.98
CA PRO A 24 6.96 -15.71 -8.49
C PRO A 24 5.90 -15.76 -7.39
N LYS A 25 6.18 -16.47 -6.30
CA LYS A 25 5.27 -16.54 -5.13
C LYS A 25 5.06 -15.17 -4.47
N THR A 26 6.09 -14.34 -4.40
CA THR A 26 6.00 -12.98 -3.84
C THR A 26 5.14 -12.09 -4.74
N ILE A 27 5.35 -12.15 -6.06
CA ILE A 27 4.53 -11.42 -7.04
C ILE A 27 3.06 -11.82 -6.92
N GLU A 28 2.78 -13.12 -6.79
CA GLU A 28 1.42 -13.64 -6.61
C GLU A 28 0.75 -13.04 -5.35
N GLN A 29 1.44 -13.03 -4.22
CA GLN A 29 0.88 -12.46 -2.98
C GLN A 29 0.67 -10.94 -3.08
N LEU A 30 1.57 -10.21 -3.75
CA LEU A 30 1.38 -8.78 -4.00
C LEU A 30 0.16 -8.50 -4.89
N LYS A 31 -0.03 -9.30 -5.95
CA LYS A 31 -1.22 -9.23 -6.81
C LYS A 31 -2.49 -9.50 -6.01
N ASN A 32 -2.48 -10.52 -5.15
CA ASN A 32 -3.62 -10.85 -4.29
C ASN A 32 -3.96 -9.72 -3.32
N LEU A 33 -2.95 -9.07 -2.70
CA LEU A 33 -3.16 -7.93 -1.83
C LEU A 33 -3.81 -6.75 -2.57
N VAL A 34 -3.26 -6.39 -3.74
CA VAL A 34 -3.81 -5.31 -4.58
C VAL A 34 -5.25 -5.62 -4.97
N ASN A 35 -5.53 -6.86 -5.39
CA ASN A 35 -6.88 -7.28 -5.76
C ASN A 35 -7.83 -7.22 -4.58
N PHE A 36 -7.45 -7.78 -3.43
CA PHE A 36 -8.24 -7.76 -2.20
C PHE A 36 -8.66 -6.34 -1.82
N VAL A 37 -7.72 -5.40 -1.87
CA VAL A 37 -7.97 -3.99 -1.59
C VAL A 37 -8.92 -3.37 -2.63
N LYS A 38 -8.72 -3.63 -3.93
CA LYS A 38 -9.56 -3.08 -5.00
C LYS A 38 -10.98 -3.62 -5.02
N THR A 39 -11.17 -4.86 -4.58
CA THR A 39 -12.48 -5.52 -4.53
C THR A 39 -13.21 -5.32 -3.21
N ALA A 40 -12.60 -4.61 -2.25
CA ALA A 40 -13.26 -4.29 -1.00
C ALA A 40 -14.48 -3.40 -1.25
N PRO A 41 -15.60 -3.61 -0.54
CA PRO A 41 -16.83 -2.84 -0.74
C PRO A 41 -16.67 -1.35 -0.41
N ASP A 42 -15.75 -1.04 0.51
CA ASP A 42 -15.47 0.32 0.97
C ASP A 42 -13.97 0.60 0.90
N TYR A 43 -13.62 1.88 0.77
CA TYR A 43 -12.24 2.32 0.89
C TYR A 43 -11.78 2.26 2.36
N PRO A 44 -10.84 1.37 2.73
CA PRO A 44 -10.47 1.16 4.13
C PRO A 44 -9.86 2.42 4.78
N GLU A 45 -10.23 2.70 6.04
CA GLU A 45 -9.68 3.82 6.82
C GLU A 45 -8.13 3.75 6.90
N TRP A 46 -7.58 2.53 7.00
CA TRP A 46 -6.13 2.35 7.06
C TRP A 46 -5.41 2.75 5.78
N LEU A 47 -6.04 2.67 4.60
CA LEU A 47 -5.44 3.15 3.35
C LEU A 47 -5.38 4.67 3.33
N ARG A 48 -6.42 5.35 3.83
CA ARG A 48 -6.39 6.81 4.01
C ARG A 48 -5.27 7.23 4.96
N HIS A 49 -5.11 6.49 6.06
CA HIS A 49 -4.00 6.71 6.99
C HIS A 49 -2.63 6.45 6.35
N PHE A 50 -2.54 5.46 5.46
CA PHE A 50 -1.33 5.17 4.71
C PHE A 50 -0.97 6.31 3.75
N GLU A 51 -1.95 6.84 3.00
CA GLU A 51 -1.74 8.02 2.14
C GLU A 51 -1.26 9.24 2.93
N GLU A 52 -1.88 9.48 4.10
CA GLU A 52 -1.46 10.56 5.00
C GLU A 52 -0.03 10.33 5.51
N PHE A 53 0.28 9.11 5.95
CA PHE A 53 1.63 8.73 6.36
C PHE A 53 2.66 8.93 5.25
N CYS A 54 2.35 8.58 4.00
CA CYS A 54 3.25 8.82 2.86
C CYS A 54 3.55 10.31 2.66
N ARG A 55 2.62 11.21 3.03
CA ARG A 55 2.77 12.66 2.89
C ARG A 55 3.47 13.31 4.08
N THR A 56 3.18 12.86 5.29
CA THR A 56 3.59 13.54 6.54
C THR A 56 4.68 12.80 7.30
N GLY A 57 4.84 11.50 7.07
CA GLY A 57 5.67 10.60 7.88
C GLY A 57 5.06 10.24 9.24
N GLU A 58 3.85 10.73 9.54
CA GLU A 58 3.16 10.49 10.81
C GLU A 58 2.02 9.50 10.62
N HIS A 59 1.97 8.47 11.46
CA HIS A 59 0.92 7.46 11.37
C HIS A 59 -0.30 7.92 12.18
N PRO A 60 -1.45 8.27 11.56
CA PRO A 60 -2.57 8.92 12.25
C PRO A 60 -3.14 8.09 13.42
N CYS A 61 -3.05 6.76 13.35
CA CYS A 61 -3.48 5.88 14.45
C CYS A 61 -2.62 5.94 15.72
N ARG A 62 -1.38 6.48 15.68
CA ARG A 62 -0.47 6.45 16.84
C ARG A 62 -1.01 7.22 18.05
N ASP A 63 -1.89 8.21 17.84
CA ASP A 63 -2.45 9.01 18.93
C ASP A 63 -3.62 8.36 19.67
N ARG A 64 -4.30 7.36 19.06
CA ARG A 64 -5.40 6.64 19.75
C ARG A 64 -4.89 5.67 20.83
N ASP A 65 -3.61 5.27 20.76
CA ASP A 65 -3.00 4.32 21.69
C ASP A 65 -2.37 5.01 22.92
N ARG A 66 -1.97 6.28 22.79
CA ARG A 66 -1.40 7.07 23.91
C ARG A 66 -2.44 7.53 24.93
N ARG A 67 -3.73 7.58 24.57
CA ARG A 67 -4.84 7.99 25.48
C ARG A 67 -5.45 6.83 26.27
N LYS A 68 -4.95 5.60 26.09
CA LYS A 68 -5.42 4.38 26.77
C LYS A 68 -4.40 3.78 27.76
N ARG A 69 -3.30 4.51 28.04
CA ARG A 69 -2.31 4.12 29.05
C ARG A 69 -2.38 5.06 30.25
#